data_AF-A0AAW2G5I1-F1
#
_entry.id   AF-A0AAW2G5I1-F1
#
_cell.length_a   1.000
_cell.length_b   1.000
_cell.length_c   1.000
_cell.angle_alpha   90.00
_cell.angle_beta   90.00
_cell.angle_gamma   90.00
#
_symmetry.space_group_name_H-M   'P 1'
#
loop_
_entity.id
_entity.type
_entity.pdbx_description
1 polymer ?
#
loop_
_entity_poly.entity_id
_entity_poly.type
_entity_poly.pdbx_seq_one_letter_code
_entity_poly.pdbx_strand_id
1 'polypeptide(L)'
;MAVSQNNENHKEEIKSAILNFEQRPASDTQSLSQATTPEAISINDENKEETSSLVKVKNFEDYVRQAIQSGLLDKQYQTFPRGQTRSWDYGKLPQNKSKNRYGNLIAYDDTRVILKKLPNDAHSDYINANYITGYKKEKCYIATQGPKPNTVIDFWRMIWQENVLIICMLTNVTENGKIKCEQYWPDIGKKKKYGDVVVLNAKHNVFADYCFRTFNITCGEETRKIEHLHYTAWPDHGVPLYTHSIVIYLKKLLATPPGNGPVVVHCSAGVGRSGTIILCDICLHRAAAEGLVDVFAETTSIKSERVNMVDNKQQYLFAHLALVECLLSTPTTLPCNEILLTRIKELKNQLSMQQDRLQNIAWQDEALRLVASPTQLSERNRAKNRFPELISDKVSRIYLKRYPTSDEDSDYLSAVYVDGVKLQNHYLATQLPMPSTINDFWRMIAELKVELILMLQSPDFQDLTCCAIVPASDEFNPTPYLNVIVKENAELEYYTSQKLLLIDNSEKPSRKQFITILCLTEWKPGRDQPPPPVMTMVTFWQAAERIARGDGPTVTLCQ
;
A
#
# COMPACT_ATOMS: atom_id res chain seq x y z
N MET A 1 28.36 6.72 -6.41
CA MET A 1 28.65 7.93 -5.60
C MET A 1 27.73 9.13 -5.88
N ALA A 2 26.73 9.07 -6.77
CA ALA A 2 25.72 10.14 -6.95
C ALA A 2 24.39 9.91 -6.19
N VAL A 3 24.32 8.87 -5.35
CA VAL A 3 23.10 8.44 -4.62
C VAL A 3 23.10 8.95 -3.17
N SER A 4 24.25 9.34 -2.62
CA SER A 4 24.40 9.81 -1.24
C SER A 4 23.96 11.27 -1.05
N GLN A 5 24.32 12.18 -1.98
CA GLN A 5 24.00 13.61 -1.84
C GLN A 5 22.51 13.94 -1.96
N ASN A 6 21.72 13.15 -2.70
CA ASN A 6 20.27 13.37 -2.83
C ASN A 6 19.46 12.87 -1.63
N ASN A 7 20.05 12.04 -0.76
CA ASN A 7 19.40 11.55 0.45
C ASN A 7 19.60 12.47 1.67
N GLU A 8 20.60 13.36 1.63
CA GLU A 8 20.86 14.31 2.71
C GLU A 8 19.86 15.48 2.68
N ASN A 9 19.61 16.07 1.51
CA ASN A 9 18.61 17.14 1.36
C ASN A 9 17.18 16.66 1.73
N HIS A 10 16.84 15.41 1.41
CA HIS A 10 15.51 14.84 1.70
C HIS A 10 15.28 14.53 3.19
N LYS A 11 16.36 14.43 3.99
CA LYS A 11 16.32 14.16 5.43
C LYS A 11 16.32 15.44 6.27
N GLU A 12 16.96 16.51 5.80
CA GLU A 12 16.93 17.81 6.47
C GLU A 12 15.52 18.45 6.43
N GLU A 13 14.80 18.30 5.32
CA GLU A 13 13.42 18.82 5.17
C GLU A 13 12.40 18.12 6.09
N ILE A 14 12.57 16.82 6.35
CA ILE A 14 11.71 16.06 7.28
C ILE A 14 12.03 16.46 8.74
N LYS A 15 13.29 16.71 9.06
CA LYS A 15 13.70 17.22 10.38
C LYS A 15 13.16 18.62 10.64
N SER A 16 13.19 19.53 9.68
CA SER A 16 12.66 20.89 9.85
C SER A 16 11.15 20.90 9.98
N ALA A 17 10.45 19.99 9.29
CA ALA A 17 9.01 19.83 9.44
C ALA A 17 8.67 19.39 10.87
N ILE A 18 9.35 18.38 11.42
CA ILE A 18 9.11 17.82 12.77
C ILE A 18 9.56 18.76 13.90
N LEU A 19 10.68 19.47 13.76
CA LEU A 19 11.18 20.39 14.81
C LEU A 19 10.35 21.68 14.92
N ASN A 20 9.69 22.12 13.85
CA ASN A 20 8.76 23.25 13.91
C ASN A 20 7.43 22.91 14.66
N PHE A 21 7.20 21.65 15.04
CA PHE A 21 6.04 21.26 15.87
C PHE A 21 6.19 21.62 17.36
N GLU A 22 7.40 21.92 17.85
CA GLU A 22 7.64 22.07 19.30
C GLU A 22 7.72 23.53 19.79
N GLN A 23 7.72 24.55 18.92
CA GLN A 23 7.96 25.93 19.35
C GLN A 23 7.11 26.98 18.62
N ARG A 24 5.87 27.20 19.07
CA ARG A 24 5.20 28.52 18.97
C ARG A 24 4.34 28.80 20.22
N PRO A 25 4.51 29.94 20.90
CA PRO A 25 3.71 30.29 22.07
C PRO A 25 2.35 30.87 21.65
N ALA A 26 1.30 30.54 22.41
CA ALA A 26 -0.03 31.10 22.30
C ALA A 26 -0.09 32.47 23.00
N SER A 27 -0.72 33.47 22.37
CA SER A 27 -1.08 34.73 23.03
C SER A 27 -2.52 35.14 22.69
N ASP A 28 -3.30 35.23 23.77
CA ASP A 28 -4.44 36.11 24.09
C ASP A 28 -5.62 36.26 23.12
N THR A 29 -6.72 35.60 23.48
CA THR A 29 -8.08 35.90 23.05
C THR A 29 -8.80 36.71 24.13
N GLN A 30 -9.19 37.95 23.83
CA GLN A 30 -10.22 38.67 24.57
C GLN A 30 -11.56 38.60 23.83
N SER A 31 -12.58 38.29 24.61
CA SER A 31 -14.00 38.17 24.31
C SER A 31 -14.64 39.44 23.76
N LEU A 32 -15.68 39.29 22.93
CA LEU A 32 -16.92 40.07 23.02
C LEU A 32 -18.07 39.33 22.33
N SER A 33 -19.17 39.22 23.07
CA SER A 33 -20.39 38.43 22.85
C SER A 33 -21.54 39.24 22.22
N GLN A 34 -22.60 38.50 21.87
CA GLN A 34 -24.00 38.89 21.55
C GLN A 34 -24.31 39.21 20.08
N ALA A 35 -25.44 38.83 19.49
CA ALA A 35 -26.49 37.83 19.77
C ALA A 35 -27.41 37.80 18.54
N THR A 36 -27.93 36.63 18.13
CA THR A 36 -29.37 36.40 17.82
C THR A 36 -29.60 34.94 17.41
N THR A 37 -30.49 34.27 18.12
CA THR A 37 -30.95 32.89 17.88
C THR A 37 -32.08 32.88 16.86
N PRO A 38 -32.19 31.82 16.04
CA PRO A 38 -33.50 31.23 15.78
C PRO A 38 -33.54 29.73 16.10
N GLU A 39 -34.59 29.36 16.83
CA GLU A 39 -35.33 28.09 16.89
C GLU A 39 -34.57 26.76 16.72
N ALA A 40 -34.38 26.10 17.86
CA ALA A 40 -33.84 24.75 17.98
C ALA A 40 -34.90 23.70 17.59
N ILE A 41 -34.60 22.94 16.53
CA ILE A 41 -35.23 21.65 16.25
C ILE A 41 -34.65 20.65 17.26
N SER A 42 -35.51 20.02 18.07
CA SER A 42 -35.13 19.01 19.06
C SER A 42 -34.63 17.74 18.38
N ILE A 43 -33.31 17.57 18.30
CA ILE A 43 -32.66 16.32 17.94
C ILE A 43 -32.59 15.46 19.21
N ASN A 44 -33.24 14.28 19.19
CA ASN A 44 -33.21 13.28 20.26
C ASN A 44 -31.76 12.98 20.71
N ASP A 45 -31.52 12.87 22.02
CA ASP A 45 -30.17 12.70 22.59
C ASP A 45 -29.46 11.41 22.14
N GLU A 46 -30.19 10.35 21.73
CA GLU A 46 -29.60 9.14 21.13
C GLU A 46 -28.90 9.42 19.79
N ASN A 47 -29.41 10.37 18.98
CA ASN A 47 -28.80 10.74 17.70
C ASN A 47 -27.54 11.61 17.86
N LYS A 48 -27.36 12.27 19.01
CA LYS A 48 -26.16 13.09 19.28
C LYS A 48 -24.92 12.24 19.57
N GLU A 49 -25.09 11.13 20.28
CA GLU A 49 -23.98 10.20 20.52
C GLU A 49 -23.50 9.52 19.23
N GLU A 50 -24.43 9.21 18.31
CA GLU A 50 -24.09 8.58 17.03
C GLU A 50 -23.44 9.53 16.01
N THR A 51 -23.55 10.86 16.21
CA THR A 51 -23.05 11.88 15.26
C THR A 51 -21.87 12.72 15.77
N SER A 52 -21.46 12.54 17.03
CA SER A 52 -20.27 13.21 17.59
C SER A 52 -19.04 12.32 17.45
N SER A 53 -17.96 12.83 16.82
CA SER A 53 -16.69 12.11 16.71
C SER A 53 -15.46 12.96 17.03
N LEU A 54 -15.64 14.13 17.65
CA LEU A 54 -14.55 15.01 18.02
C LEU A 54 -13.77 14.45 19.22
N VAL A 55 -12.57 13.95 18.97
CA VAL A 55 -11.76 13.22 19.95
C VAL A 55 -10.36 13.83 20.05
N LYS A 56 -9.84 13.95 21.28
CA LYS A 56 -8.44 14.34 21.50
C LYS A 56 -7.50 13.27 20.98
N VAL A 57 -6.41 13.65 20.30
CA VAL A 57 -5.44 12.71 19.70
C VAL A 57 -5.01 11.62 20.69
N LYS A 58 -4.68 11.99 21.94
CA LYS A 58 -4.26 11.04 22.99
C LYS A 58 -5.30 9.97 23.36
N ASN A 59 -6.59 10.21 23.09
CA ASN A 59 -7.68 9.28 23.39
C ASN A 59 -8.20 8.59 22.11
N PHE A 60 -7.60 8.86 20.95
CA PHE A 60 -8.15 8.46 19.66
C PHE A 60 -8.06 6.94 19.45
N GLU A 61 -6.99 6.29 19.90
CA GLU A 61 -6.88 4.82 19.82
C GLU A 61 -7.99 4.12 20.61
N ASP A 62 -8.20 4.53 21.86
CA ASP A 62 -9.24 3.96 22.73
C ASP A 62 -10.63 4.17 22.13
N TYR A 63 -10.89 5.37 21.60
CA TYR A 63 -12.12 5.66 20.88
C TYR A 63 -12.32 4.72 19.70
N VAL A 64 -11.33 4.56 18.81
CA VAL A 64 -11.44 3.70 17.63
C VAL A 64 -11.68 2.25 18.04
N ARG A 65 -10.98 1.76 19.05
CA ARG A 65 -11.15 0.40 19.58
C ARG A 65 -12.58 0.16 20.09
N GLN A 66 -13.09 1.07 20.92
CA GLN A 66 -14.46 0.99 21.44
C GLN A 66 -15.52 1.15 20.34
N ALA A 67 -15.30 2.06 19.39
CA ALA A 67 -16.20 2.31 18.27
C ALA A 67 -16.32 1.10 17.33
N ILE A 68 -15.24 0.34 17.16
CA ILE A 68 -15.26 -0.94 16.43
C ILE A 68 -16.03 -2.00 17.23
N GLN A 69 -15.71 -2.18 18.51
CA GLN A 69 -16.35 -3.20 19.36
C GLN A 69 -17.87 -3.00 19.52
N SER A 70 -18.31 -1.75 19.62
CA SER A 70 -19.73 -1.36 19.74
C SER A 70 -20.48 -1.32 18.40
N GLY A 71 -19.78 -1.45 17.27
CA GLY A 71 -20.37 -1.26 15.94
C GLY A 71 -20.71 0.20 15.59
N LEU A 72 -20.25 1.18 16.37
CA LEU A 72 -20.51 2.61 16.17
C LEU A 72 -20.05 3.10 14.79
N LEU A 73 -18.89 2.65 14.30
CA LEU A 73 -18.39 3.09 12.99
C LEU A 73 -19.31 2.66 11.84
N ASP A 74 -19.90 1.46 11.93
CA ASP A 74 -20.86 0.97 10.95
C ASP A 74 -22.17 1.77 11.02
N LYS A 75 -22.64 2.11 12.23
CA LYS A 75 -23.81 2.98 12.43
C LYS A 75 -23.60 4.39 11.87
N GLN A 76 -22.49 5.03 12.25
CA GLN A 76 -22.06 6.32 11.71
C GLN A 76 -22.07 6.31 10.17
N TYR A 77 -21.44 5.29 9.57
CA TYR A 77 -21.37 5.21 8.12
C TYR A 77 -22.74 5.08 7.44
N GLN A 78 -23.70 4.43 8.08
CA GLN A 78 -25.06 4.27 7.58
C GLN A 78 -25.86 5.59 7.58
N THR A 79 -25.50 6.55 8.43
CA THR A 79 -26.16 7.87 8.46
C THR A 79 -25.81 8.75 7.26
N PHE A 80 -24.68 8.51 6.60
CA PHE A 80 -24.26 9.33 5.47
C PHE A 80 -25.16 9.13 4.26
N PRO A 81 -25.54 10.22 3.56
CA PRO A 81 -26.34 10.10 2.35
C PRO A 81 -25.58 9.32 1.27
N ARG A 82 -26.31 8.54 0.49
CA ARG A 82 -25.79 7.81 -0.68
C ARG A 82 -26.35 8.37 -1.96
N GLY A 83 -25.52 8.41 -2.99
CA GLY A 83 -25.88 9.00 -4.25
C GLY A 83 -25.90 10.52 -4.19
N GLN A 84 -26.59 11.12 -5.14
CA GLN A 84 -26.37 12.51 -5.49
C GLN A 84 -27.38 13.37 -4.74
N THR A 85 -26.86 14.25 -3.89
CA THR A 85 -27.66 15.08 -2.98
C THR A 85 -27.70 16.55 -3.41
N ARG A 86 -26.92 16.93 -4.42
CA ARG A 86 -26.87 18.27 -4.99
C ARG A 86 -27.04 18.23 -6.51
N SER A 87 -27.17 19.41 -7.12
CA SER A 87 -27.25 19.55 -8.58
C SER A 87 -25.98 19.02 -9.25
N TRP A 88 -26.18 18.41 -10.42
CA TRP A 88 -25.18 17.71 -11.25
C TRP A 88 -25.58 17.76 -12.73
N ASP A 89 -26.36 18.78 -13.09
CA ASP A 89 -27.03 18.91 -14.37
C ASP A 89 -26.03 19.22 -15.49
N TYR A 90 -24.98 19.98 -15.20
CA TYR A 90 -24.00 20.37 -16.21
C TYR A 90 -23.20 19.18 -16.75
N GLY A 91 -22.83 18.25 -15.86
CA GLY A 91 -22.14 17.02 -16.24
C GLY A 91 -23.02 16.00 -16.95
N LYS A 92 -24.35 16.11 -16.83
CA LYS A 92 -25.34 15.26 -17.52
C LYS A 92 -25.65 15.71 -18.94
N LEU A 93 -25.24 16.93 -19.33
CA LEU A 93 -25.44 17.43 -20.69
C LEU A 93 -24.94 16.42 -21.74
N PRO A 94 -25.64 16.24 -22.88
CA PRO A 94 -25.25 15.27 -23.91
C PRO A 94 -23.78 15.39 -24.35
N GLN A 95 -23.26 16.62 -24.41
CA GLN A 95 -21.90 16.97 -24.79
C GLN A 95 -20.86 16.51 -23.75
N ASN A 96 -21.25 16.45 -22.47
CA ASN A 96 -20.38 16.11 -21.35
C ASN A 96 -20.48 14.64 -20.92
N LYS A 97 -21.55 13.94 -21.32
CA LYS A 97 -21.80 12.54 -20.93
C LYS A 97 -20.61 11.61 -21.24
N SER A 98 -19.96 11.81 -22.40
CA SER A 98 -18.80 11.02 -22.81
C SER A 98 -17.53 11.33 -22.00
N LYS A 99 -17.47 12.45 -21.27
CA LYS A 99 -16.36 12.84 -20.39
C LYS A 99 -16.45 12.16 -19.01
N ASN A 100 -17.61 11.59 -18.65
CA ASN A 100 -17.79 10.84 -17.42
C ASN A 100 -17.36 9.37 -17.58
N ARG A 101 -16.60 8.84 -16.62
CA ARG A 101 -16.24 7.41 -16.57
C ARG A 101 -17.41 6.56 -16.09
N TYR A 102 -18.19 7.08 -15.14
CA TYR A 102 -19.36 6.42 -14.57
C TYR A 102 -20.56 7.35 -14.62
N GLY A 103 -21.68 6.88 -15.18
CA GLY A 103 -22.88 7.72 -15.36
C GLY A 103 -23.59 8.10 -14.07
N ASN A 104 -23.33 7.37 -12.97
CA ASN A 104 -23.88 7.64 -11.64
C ASN A 104 -22.94 8.46 -10.74
N LEU A 105 -21.70 8.75 -11.17
CA LEU A 105 -20.71 9.49 -10.40
C LEU A 105 -20.25 10.72 -11.18
N ILE A 106 -21.16 11.69 -11.30
CA ILE A 106 -20.95 12.96 -11.98
C ILE A 106 -20.63 14.03 -10.93
N ALA A 107 -19.81 15.01 -11.30
CA ALA A 107 -19.46 16.14 -10.45
C ALA A 107 -20.68 17.01 -10.10
N TYR A 108 -20.78 17.43 -8.83
CA TYR A 108 -21.76 18.44 -8.41
C TYR A 108 -21.48 19.78 -9.08
N ASP A 109 -22.53 20.51 -9.47
CA ASP A 109 -22.40 21.75 -10.23
C ASP A 109 -21.76 22.88 -9.41
N ASP A 110 -22.13 23.02 -8.14
CA ASP A 110 -21.70 24.14 -7.27
C ASP A 110 -20.19 24.10 -6.96
N THR A 111 -19.60 22.91 -6.93
CA THR A 111 -18.22 22.68 -6.53
C THR A 111 -17.35 22.15 -7.67
N ARG A 112 -17.88 22.02 -8.89
CA ARG A 112 -17.10 21.48 -10.02
C ARG A 112 -15.92 22.38 -10.35
N VAL A 113 -14.85 21.76 -10.84
CA VAL A 113 -13.76 22.52 -11.48
C VAL A 113 -14.24 22.99 -12.85
N ILE A 114 -14.08 24.29 -13.13
CA ILE A 114 -14.50 24.93 -14.38
C ILE A 114 -13.25 25.26 -15.20
N LEU A 115 -13.04 24.57 -16.32
CA LEU A 115 -11.91 24.85 -17.21
C LEU A 115 -12.17 26.12 -18.02
N LYS A 116 -11.11 26.87 -18.35
CA LYS A 116 -11.19 27.98 -19.32
C LYS A 116 -11.69 27.45 -20.66
N LYS A 117 -12.79 28.00 -21.18
CA LYS A 117 -13.38 27.58 -22.46
C LYS A 117 -12.39 27.75 -23.61
N LEU A 118 -12.32 26.72 -24.44
CA LEU A 118 -11.65 26.73 -25.73
C LEU A 118 -12.55 27.47 -26.74
N PRO A 119 -11.97 28.26 -27.68
CA PRO A 119 -12.74 29.08 -28.62
C PRO A 119 -13.78 28.31 -29.45
N ASN A 120 -13.51 27.04 -29.77
CA ASN A 120 -14.32 26.24 -30.69
C ASN A 120 -15.16 25.15 -30.00
N ASP A 121 -15.22 25.13 -28.66
CA ASP A 121 -16.02 24.16 -27.91
C ASP A 121 -16.67 24.83 -26.70
N ALA A 122 -17.97 25.11 -26.80
CA ALA A 122 -18.75 25.77 -25.76
C ALA A 122 -18.86 24.97 -24.44
N HIS A 123 -18.58 23.66 -24.46
CA HIS A 123 -18.65 22.73 -23.32
C HIS A 123 -17.25 22.19 -22.92
N SER A 124 -16.18 22.85 -23.40
CA SER A 124 -14.79 22.54 -23.04
C SER A 124 -14.39 22.99 -21.63
N ASP A 125 -15.31 23.62 -20.89
CA ASP A 125 -15.17 23.99 -19.48
C ASP A 125 -15.49 22.85 -18.51
N TYR A 126 -16.01 21.73 -19.01
CA TYR A 126 -16.35 20.58 -18.18
C TYR A 126 -15.20 19.58 -18.04
N ILE A 127 -14.90 19.25 -16.79
CA ILE A 127 -14.16 18.05 -16.36
C ILE A 127 -14.88 17.45 -15.16
N ASN A 128 -14.90 16.12 -15.03
CA ASN A 128 -15.48 15.46 -13.86
C ASN A 128 -14.52 15.54 -12.68
N ALA A 129 -14.56 16.68 -11.99
CA ALA A 129 -13.75 17.00 -10.83
C ALA A 129 -14.50 18.00 -9.94
N ASN A 130 -14.33 17.89 -8.62
CA ASN A 130 -14.84 18.84 -7.65
C ASN A 130 -13.70 19.37 -6.78
N TYR A 131 -13.76 20.64 -6.42
CA TYR A 131 -12.97 21.16 -5.32
C TYR A 131 -13.46 20.57 -4.00
N ILE A 132 -12.53 20.26 -3.11
CA ILE A 132 -12.80 19.79 -1.75
C ILE A 132 -12.08 20.71 -0.78
N THR A 133 -12.80 21.15 0.24
CA THR A 133 -12.29 21.97 1.32
C THR A 133 -11.40 21.13 2.23
N GLY A 134 -10.24 21.67 2.58
CA GLY A 134 -9.34 21.08 3.56
C GLY A 134 -9.47 21.76 4.92
N TYR A 135 -8.63 21.33 5.85
CA TYR A 135 -8.61 21.92 7.19
C TYR A 135 -8.22 23.41 7.11
N LYS A 136 -9.17 24.30 7.42
CA LYS A 136 -9.05 25.77 7.37
C LYS A 136 -8.54 26.32 6.02
N LYS A 137 -8.73 25.57 4.93
CA LYS A 137 -8.32 25.98 3.57
C LYS A 137 -9.38 25.56 2.56
N GLU A 138 -10.09 26.53 2.01
CA GLU A 138 -11.00 26.29 0.88
C GLU A 138 -10.23 25.79 -0.34
N LYS A 139 -10.88 24.94 -1.16
CA LYS A 139 -10.30 24.40 -2.40
C LYS A 139 -8.89 23.83 -2.19
N CYS A 140 -8.67 23.13 -1.07
CA CYS A 140 -7.38 22.53 -0.75
C CYS A 140 -7.07 21.34 -1.67
N TYR A 141 -8.11 20.63 -2.11
CA TYR A 141 -7.97 19.49 -3.00
C TYR A 141 -8.86 19.62 -4.23
N ILE A 142 -8.52 18.85 -5.26
CA ILE A 142 -9.41 18.51 -6.36
C ILE A 142 -9.58 16.99 -6.36
N ALA A 143 -10.80 16.52 -6.11
CA ALA A 143 -11.16 15.12 -6.27
C ALA A 143 -11.70 14.88 -7.68
N THR A 144 -11.05 14.01 -8.46
CA THR A 144 -11.40 13.78 -9.88
C THR A 144 -11.35 12.30 -10.27
N GLN A 145 -12.07 11.94 -11.33
CA GLN A 145 -12.00 10.60 -11.91
C GLN A 145 -10.62 10.30 -12.52
N GLY A 146 -10.28 9.03 -12.66
CA GLY A 146 -9.16 8.59 -13.50
C GLY A 146 -9.42 9.00 -14.95
N PRO A 147 -8.50 9.77 -15.59
CA PRO A 147 -8.71 10.26 -16.96
C PRO A 147 -9.08 9.14 -17.93
N LYS A 148 -9.94 9.47 -18.89
CA LYS A 148 -10.33 8.62 -20.03
C LYS A 148 -9.52 9.04 -21.27
N PRO A 149 -9.50 8.24 -22.35
CA PRO A 149 -8.72 8.61 -23.55
C PRO A 149 -9.09 10.00 -24.09
N ASN A 150 -10.39 10.31 -24.07
CA ASN A 150 -10.94 11.58 -24.53
C ASN A 150 -10.87 12.72 -23.48
N THR A 151 -10.33 12.50 -22.28
CA THR A 151 -10.23 13.53 -21.22
C THR A 151 -8.81 13.70 -20.67
N VAL A 152 -7.79 13.01 -21.20
CA VAL A 152 -6.40 13.20 -20.76
C VAL A 152 -5.93 14.64 -20.98
N ILE A 153 -6.35 15.26 -22.09
CA ILE A 153 -6.00 16.67 -22.39
C ILE A 153 -6.69 17.60 -21.40
N ASP A 154 -7.97 17.39 -21.10
CA ASP A 154 -8.70 18.18 -20.10
C ASP A 154 -8.09 18.05 -18.71
N PHE A 155 -7.61 16.86 -18.34
CA PHE A 155 -6.89 16.64 -17.10
C PHE A 155 -5.63 17.50 -17.02
N TRP A 156 -4.76 17.48 -18.04
CA TRP A 156 -3.55 18.32 -18.03
C TRP A 156 -3.85 19.83 -18.12
N ARG A 157 -4.93 20.23 -18.81
CA ARG A 157 -5.43 21.61 -18.77
C ARG A 157 -5.81 22.02 -17.35
N MET A 158 -6.51 21.15 -16.62
CA MET A 158 -6.85 21.37 -15.21
C MET A 158 -5.60 21.51 -14.33
N ILE A 159 -4.65 20.57 -14.45
CA ILE A 159 -3.39 20.59 -13.69
C ILE A 159 -2.65 21.91 -13.89
N TRP A 160 -2.55 22.37 -15.15
CA TRP A 160 -1.90 23.63 -15.47
C TRP A 160 -2.68 24.85 -14.95
N GLN A 161 -3.99 24.92 -15.23
CA GLN A 161 -4.85 26.04 -14.86
C GLN A 161 -4.88 26.27 -13.34
N GLU A 162 -4.98 25.19 -12.58
CA GLU A 162 -5.14 25.24 -11.12
C GLU A 162 -3.79 25.33 -10.38
N ASN A 163 -2.66 25.47 -11.09
CA ASN A 163 -1.32 25.54 -10.51
C ASN A 163 -0.99 24.34 -9.61
N VAL A 164 -1.41 23.14 -10.01
CA VAL A 164 -1.23 21.91 -9.25
C VAL A 164 0.23 21.50 -9.26
N LEU A 165 0.80 21.24 -8.07
CA LEU A 165 2.16 20.73 -7.90
C LEU A 165 2.21 19.28 -7.39
N ILE A 166 1.09 18.74 -6.90
CA ILE A 166 1.01 17.39 -6.32
C ILE A 166 -0.19 16.65 -6.92
N ILE A 167 0.06 15.45 -7.45
CA ILE A 167 -0.97 14.54 -7.96
C ILE A 167 -0.89 13.23 -7.18
N CYS A 168 -1.95 12.90 -6.45
CA CYS A 168 -2.15 11.62 -5.76
C CYS A 168 -2.99 10.68 -6.63
N MET A 169 -2.38 9.60 -7.10
CA MET A 169 -3.00 8.55 -7.91
C MET A 169 -3.15 7.27 -7.08
N LEU A 170 -4.39 6.80 -6.89
CA LEU A 170 -4.71 5.71 -5.96
C LEU A 170 -5.30 4.48 -6.67
N THR A 171 -4.94 4.26 -7.93
CA THR A 171 -5.43 3.14 -8.74
C THR A 171 -4.38 2.80 -9.79
N ASN A 172 -4.24 1.52 -10.10
CA ASN A 172 -3.45 1.12 -11.25
C ASN A 172 -4.19 1.47 -12.55
N VAL A 173 -3.46 1.55 -13.67
CA VAL A 173 -4.06 1.78 -15.00
C VAL A 173 -5.08 0.68 -15.32
N THR A 174 -4.71 -0.57 -15.02
CA THR A 174 -5.53 -1.76 -15.19
C THR A 174 -5.55 -2.56 -13.89
N GLU A 175 -6.73 -3.09 -13.57
CA GLU A 175 -7.06 -3.76 -12.32
C GLU A 175 -8.02 -4.91 -12.67
N ASN A 176 -7.63 -6.16 -12.39
CA ASN A 176 -8.33 -7.39 -12.82
C ASN A 176 -8.78 -7.37 -14.29
N GLY A 177 -7.88 -6.96 -15.19
CA GLY A 177 -8.12 -6.86 -16.63
C GLY A 177 -9.03 -5.70 -17.07
N LYS A 178 -9.51 -4.85 -16.14
CA LYS A 178 -10.35 -3.68 -16.45
C LYS A 178 -9.56 -2.39 -16.35
N ILE A 179 -9.68 -1.54 -17.37
CA ILE A 179 -9.06 -0.21 -17.38
C ILE A 179 -9.77 0.70 -16.37
N LYS A 180 -9.03 1.18 -15.37
CA LYS A 180 -9.51 2.10 -14.32
C LYS A 180 -9.10 3.54 -14.58
N CYS A 181 -7.96 3.73 -15.23
CA CYS A 181 -7.39 5.04 -15.53
C CYS A 181 -6.57 4.92 -16.81
N GLU A 182 -6.63 5.91 -17.70
CA GLU A 182 -5.64 6.00 -18.76
C GLU A 182 -4.27 6.39 -18.22
N GLN A 183 -3.21 5.87 -18.82
CA GLN A 183 -1.87 6.37 -18.56
C GLN A 183 -1.73 7.77 -19.17
N TYR A 184 -1.85 8.80 -18.32
CA TYR A 184 -1.76 10.20 -18.71
C TYR A 184 -0.33 10.76 -18.66
N TRP A 185 0.69 9.93 -18.48
CA TRP A 185 2.11 10.33 -18.42
C TRP A 185 2.98 9.50 -19.38
N PRO A 186 4.12 10.02 -19.85
CA PRO A 186 5.07 9.26 -20.67
C PRO A 186 5.98 8.35 -19.82
N ASP A 187 6.67 7.41 -20.46
CA ASP A 187 7.71 6.60 -19.80
C ASP A 187 8.84 7.50 -19.26
N ILE A 188 9.59 6.99 -18.27
CA ILE A 188 10.74 7.70 -17.70
C ILE A 188 11.72 8.16 -18.80
N GLY A 189 12.19 9.41 -18.68
CA GLY A 189 13.08 10.06 -19.63
C GLY A 189 12.42 10.55 -20.91
N LYS A 190 11.15 10.20 -21.16
CA LYS A 190 10.42 10.61 -22.36
C LYS A 190 9.53 11.81 -22.08
N LYS A 191 9.28 12.59 -23.13
CA LYS A 191 8.34 13.71 -23.16
C LYS A 191 7.15 13.40 -24.06
N LYS A 192 5.95 13.87 -23.69
CA LYS A 192 4.74 13.78 -24.51
C LYS A 192 3.92 15.07 -24.37
N LYS A 193 3.34 15.53 -25.48
CA LYS A 193 2.49 16.72 -25.55
C LYS A 193 1.01 16.32 -25.40
N TYR A 194 0.28 17.00 -24.52
CA TYR A 194 -1.14 16.82 -24.23
C TYR A 194 -1.84 18.18 -24.35
N GLY A 195 -2.43 18.47 -25.51
CA GLY A 195 -2.85 19.83 -25.83
C GLY A 195 -1.64 20.76 -25.83
N ASP A 196 -1.69 21.86 -25.08
CA ASP A 196 -0.58 22.82 -24.97
C ASP A 196 0.46 22.46 -23.90
N VAL A 197 0.17 21.47 -23.05
CA VAL A 197 1.06 21.05 -21.96
C VAL A 197 1.99 19.94 -22.44
N VAL A 198 3.30 20.17 -22.35
CA VAL A 198 4.33 19.15 -22.58
C VAL A 198 4.74 18.57 -21.23
N VAL A 199 4.65 17.26 -21.07
CA VAL A 199 4.98 16.54 -19.84
C VAL A 199 6.24 15.72 -20.08
N LEU A 200 7.28 15.95 -19.28
CA LEU A 200 8.49 15.13 -19.21
C LEU A 200 8.45 14.32 -17.91
N ASN A 201 8.58 13.00 -18.02
CA ASN A 201 8.77 12.14 -16.85
C ASN A 201 10.25 12.09 -16.45
N ALA A 202 10.65 12.99 -15.55
CA ALA A 202 12.04 13.25 -15.22
C ALA A 202 12.65 12.22 -14.26
N LYS A 203 11.88 11.73 -13.28
CA LYS A 203 12.35 10.80 -12.25
C LYS A 203 11.26 9.79 -11.89
N HIS A 204 11.68 8.58 -11.53
CA HIS A 204 10.82 7.45 -11.16
C HIS A 204 11.48 6.65 -10.02
N ASN A 205 10.83 6.60 -8.87
CA ASN A 205 11.21 5.77 -7.73
C ASN A 205 10.12 4.73 -7.51
N VAL A 206 10.45 3.44 -7.73
CA VAL A 206 9.51 2.32 -7.60
C VAL A 206 9.77 1.60 -6.28
N PHE A 207 8.70 1.36 -5.53
CA PHE A 207 8.63 0.54 -4.33
C PHE A 207 7.56 -0.55 -4.54
N ALA A 208 7.45 -1.51 -3.62
CA ALA A 208 6.42 -2.54 -3.70
C ALA A 208 5.00 -1.93 -3.79
N ASP A 209 4.68 -1.01 -2.88
CA ASP A 209 3.30 -0.51 -2.76
C ASP A 209 3.03 0.84 -3.42
N TYR A 210 4.08 1.52 -3.87
CA TYR A 210 3.97 2.83 -4.48
C TYR A 210 5.05 3.09 -5.51
N CYS A 211 4.74 4.07 -6.33
CA CYS A 211 5.65 4.66 -7.26
C CYS A 211 5.59 6.19 -7.13
N PHE A 212 6.73 6.83 -6.93
CA PHE A 212 6.83 8.29 -6.95
C PHE A 212 7.52 8.75 -8.22
N ARG A 213 6.88 9.67 -8.96
CA ARG A 213 7.44 10.29 -10.15
C ARG A 213 7.58 11.78 -9.96
N THR A 214 8.57 12.34 -10.65
CA THR A 214 8.69 13.80 -10.80
C THR A 214 8.45 14.13 -12.26
N PHE A 215 7.44 14.95 -12.51
CA PHE A 215 7.14 15.46 -13.84
C PHE A 215 7.63 16.90 -13.97
N ASN A 216 8.27 17.23 -15.08
CA ASN A 216 8.47 18.61 -15.49
C ASN A 216 7.44 18.91 -16.57
N ILE A 217 6.52 19.82 -16.28
CA ILE A 217 5.48 20.22 -17.23
C ILE A 217 5.75 21.62 -17.75
N THR A 218 5.59 21.82 -19.05
CA THR A 218 5.87 23.08 -19.74
C THR A 218 4.66 23.49 -20.55
N CYS A 219 4.25 24.75 -20.46
CA CYS A 219 3.22 25.36 -21.30
C CYS A 219 3.65 26.79 -21.62
N GLY A 220 3.77 27.11 -22.92
CA GLY A 220 4.44 28.34 -23.34
C GLY A 220 5.89 28.37 -22.86
N GLU A 221 6.27 29.42 -22.14
CA GLU A 221 7.63 29.64 -21.62
C GLU A 221 7.79 29.18 -20.15
N GLU A 222 6.69 28.88 -19.46
CA GLU A 222 6.73 28.50 -18.06
C GLU A 222 6.90 26.97 -17.90
N THR A 223 7.74 26.56 -16.96
CA THR A 223 7.93 25.15 -16.58
C THR A 223 7.72 24.96 -15.09
N ARG A 224 6.99 23.91 -14.70
CA ARG A 224 6.66 23.57 -13.32
C ARG A 224 7.06 22.14 -13.00
N LYS A 225 7.51 21.92 -11.77
CA LYS A 225 7.79 20.59 -11.24
C LYS A 225 6.55 20.05 -10.53
N ILE A 226 6.11 18.84 -10.87
CA ILE A 226 5.01 18.13 -10.23
C ILE A 226 5.52 16.86 -9.56
N GLU A 227 5.11 16.64 -8.33
CA GLU A 227 5.26 15.37 -7.62
C GLU A 227 4.02 14.51 -7.88
N HIS A 228 4.23 13.35 -8.49
CA HIS A 228 3.20 12.36 -8.76
C HIS A 228 3.37 11.18 -7.81
N LEU A 229 2.43 11.07 -6.86
CA LEU A 229 2.41 10.04 -5.84
C LEU A 229 1.42 8.96 -6.27
N HIS A 230 1.91 7.80 -6.70
CA HIS A 230 1.07 6.70 -7.17
C HIS A 230 1.11 5.55 -6.15
N TYR A 231 0.00 5.29 -5.47
CA TYR A 231 -0.19 4.12 -4.63
C TYR A 231 -0.70 2.94 -5.48
N THR A 232 0.09 1.87 -5.59
CA THR A 232 -0.13 0.73 -6.51
C THR A 232 -0.72 -0.50 -5.81
N ALA A 233 -0.67 -0.56 -4.48
CA ALA A 233 -1.11 -1.72 -3.70
C ALA A 233 -2.59 -1.73 -3.28
N TRP A 234 -3.40 -0.78 -3.75
CA TRP A 234 -4.79 -0.72 -3.30
C TRP A 234 -5.60 -1.77 -4.07
N PRO A 235 -6.21 -2.75 -3.40
CA PRO A 235 -6.92 -3.81 -4.10
C PRO A 235 -8.15 -3.30 -4.84
N ASP A 236 -8.50 -3.95 -5.94
CA ASP A 236 -9.72 -3.71 -6.71
C ASP A 236 -10.99 -3.68 -5.87
N HIS A 237 -11.05 -4.58 -4.89
CA HIS A 237 -12.16 -4.74 -3.96
C HIS A 237 -11.64 -4.55 -2.53
N GLY A 238 -12.32 -3.69 -1.77
CA GLY A 238 -12.02 -3.43 -0.36
C GLY A 238 -10.89 -2.41 -0.12
N VAL A 239 -10.04 -2.73 0.84
CA VAL A 239 -8.96 -1.88 1.38
C VAL A 239 -7.67 -2.69 1.50
N PRO A 240 -6.49 -2.05 1.58
CA PRO A 240 -5.25 -2.75 1.89
C PRO A 240 -5.38 -3.61 3.16
N LEU A 241 -4.70 -4.76 3.19
CA LEU A 241 -4.75 -5.69 4.33
C LEU A 241 -4.15 -5.11 5.61
N TYR A 242 -3.29 -4.10 5.46
CA TYR A 242 -2.57 -3.44 6.54
C TYR A 242 -2.51 -1.94 6.26
N THR A 243 -2.42 -1.13 7.31
CA THR A 243 -2.38 0.34 7.22
C THR A 243 -0.98 0.89 6.90
N HIS A 244 0.07 0.12 7.22
CA HIS A 244 1.47 0.57 7.18
C HIS A 244 1.87 1.29 5.89
N SER A 245 1.51 0.70 4.75
CA SER A 245 1.89 1.23 3.45
C SER A 245 1.17 2.54 3.12
N ILE A 246 -0.10 2.68 3.51
CA ILE A 246 -0.82 3.95 3.40
C ILE A 246 -0.27 5.00 4.36
N VAL A 247 0.16 4.62 5.57
CA VAL A 247 0.80 5.55 6.51
C VAL A 247 2.09 6.12 5.92
N ILE A 248 2.92 5.30 5.28
CA ILE A 248 4.12 5.78 4.57
C ILE A 248 3.73 6.75 3.44
N TYR A 249 2.69 6.40 2.67
CA TYR A 249 2.19 7.24 1.59
C TYR A 249 1.66 8.61 2.11
N LEU A 250 0.89 8.63 3.19
CA LEU A 250 0.38 9.85 3.83
C LEU A 250 1.52 10.69 4.40
N LYS A 251 2.50 10.07 5.06
CA LYS A 251 3.72 10.77 5.52
C LYS A 251 4.48 11.39 4.35
N LYS A 252 4.56 10.72 3.20
CA LYS A 252 5.16 11.28 1.99
C LYS A 252 4.35 12.47 1.46
N LEU A 253 3.02 12.40 1.48
CA LEU A 253 2.15 13.52 1.09
C LEU A 253 2.37 14.73 2.01
N LEU A 254 2.28 14.54 3.33
CA LEU A 254 2.48 15.60 4.33
C LEU A 254 3.89 16.23 4.26
N ALA A 255 4.91 15.43 3.95
CA ALA A 255 6.28 15.92 3.80
C ALA A 255 6.54 16.58 2.43
N THR A 256 5.61 16.50 1.47
CA THR A 256 5.79 17.14 0.16
C THR A 256 5.35 18.61 0.26
N PRO A 257 6.23 19.58 -0.06
CA PRO A 257 5.92 20.99 0.09
C PRO A 257 4.62 21.36 -0.64
N PRO A 258 3.62 21.93 0.06
CA PRO A 258 2.39 22.33 -0.57
C PRO A 258 2.66 23.48 -1.54
N GLY A 259 2.06 23.40 -2.74
CA GLY A 259 2.02 24.52 -3.67
C GLY A 259 0.93 25.53 -3.32
N ASN A 260 0.85 26.59 -4.14
CA ASN A 260 -0.26 27.55 -4.08
C ASN A 260 -1.57 26.97 -4.64
N GLY A 261 -1.49 25.96 -5.52
CA GLY A 261 -2.65 25.25 -6.06
C GLY A 261 -3.16 24.12 -5.14
N PRO A 262 -4.30 23.50 -5.50
CA PRO A 262 -4.83 22.34 -4.81
C PRO A 262 -3.98 21.09 -5.06
N VAL A 263 -4.08 20.12 -4.15
CA VAL A 263 -3.60 18.76 -4.39
C VAL A 263 -4.66 18.02 -5.19
N VAL A 264 -4.29 17.48 -6.35
CA VAL A 264 -5.20 16.64 -7.13
C VAL A 264 -5.15 15.22 -6.60
N VAL A 265 -6.30 14.65 -6.25
CA VAL A 265 -6.43 13.28 -5.76
C VAL A 265 -7.40 12.53 -6.66
N HIS A 266 -6.97 11.41 -7.23
CA HIS A 266 -7.81 10.60 -8.09
C HIS A 266 -7.60 9.10 -7.89
N CYS A 267 -8.63 8.33 -8.23
CA CYS A 267 -8.57 6.88 -8.38
C CYS A 267 -9.22 6.53 -9.72
N SER A 268 -10.14 5.56 -9.77
CA SER A 268 -10.97 5.32 -10.95
C SER A 268 -12.12 6.32 -11.05
N ALA A 269 -13.00 6.36 -10.05
CA ALA A 269 -14.15 7.27 -10.01
C ALA A 269 -13.86 8.61 -9.29
N GLY A 270 -12.78 8.67 -8.51
CA GLY A 270 -12.44 9.86 -7.72
C GLY A 270 -13.31 10.05 -6.49
N VAL A 271 -13.78 8.98 -5.84
CA VAL A 271 -14.70 9.06 -4.68
C VAL A 271 -14.26 8.19 -3.51
N GLY A 272 -14.10 6.87 -3.71
CA GLY A 272 -13.78 5.93 -2.62
C GLY A 272 -12.37 6.10 -2.06
N ARG A 273 -11.38 5.51 -2.72
CA ARG A 273 -9.95 5.61 -2.33
C ARG A 273 -9.48 7.07 -2.19
N SER A 274 -9.91 7.93 -3.13
CA SER A 274 -9.62 9.37 -3.11
C SER A 274 -10.19 10.05 -1.87
N GLY A 275 -11.45 9.77 -1.52
CA GLY A 275 -12.06 10.31 -0.32
C GLY A 275 -11.40 9.83 0.96
N THR A 276 -10.96 8.56 1.01
CA THR A 276 -10.21 8.05 2.16
C THR A 276 -8.92 8.82 2.38
N ILE A 277 -8.12 9.04 1.34
CA ILE A 277 -6.85 9.78 1.47
C ILE A 277 -7.09 11.25 1.80
N ILE A 278 -8.05 11.91 1.15
CA ILE A 278 -8.40 13.31 1.46
C ILE A 278 -8.86 13.44 2.92
N LEU A 279 -9.74 12.54 3.38
CA LEU A 279 -10.23 12.51 4.75
C LEU A 279 -9.08 12.37 5.75
N CYS A 280 -8.19 11.40 5.54
CA CYS A 280 -7.03 11.21 6.41
C CYS A 280 -6.15 12.46 6.43
N ASP A 281 -5.84 13.06 5.28
CA ASP A 281 -4.98 14.24 5.19
C ASP A 281 -5.59 15.46 5.91
N ILE A 282 -6.90 15.68 5.78
CA ILE A 282 -7.64 16.73 6.52
C ILE A 282 -7.55 16.49 8.03
N CYS A 283 -7.85 15.27 8.48
CA CYS A 283 -7.81 14.92 9.90
C CYS A 283 -6.39 15.03 10.48
N LEU A 284 -5.35 14.69 9.72
CA LEU A 284 -3.96 14.83 10.15
C LEU A 284 -3.55 16.30 10.31
N HIS A 285 -3.96 17.17 9.38
CA HIS A 285 -3.75 18.61 9.53
C HIS A 285 -4.50 19.21 10.74
N ARG A 286 -5.73 18.76 10.99
CA ARG A 286 -6.50 19.18 12.18
C ARG A 286 -5.85 18.70 13.48
N ALA A 287 -5.42 17.44 13.52
CA ALA A 287 -4.72 16.87 14.66
C ALA A 287 -3.45 17.65 14.99
N ALA A 288 -2.67 18.01 13.96
CA ALA A 288 -1.47 18.83 14.10
C ALA A 288 -1.76 20.23 14.66
N ALA A 289 -2.85 20.86 14.24
CA ALA A 289 -3.17 22.23 14.62
C ALA A 289 -3.91 22.37 15.95
N GLU A 290 -4.77 21.41 16.30
CA GLU A 290 -5.71 21.50 17.43
C GLU A 290 -5.54 20.38 18.47
N GLY A 291 -4.78 19.32 18.17
CA GLY A 291 -4.74 18.11 19.01
C GLY A 291 -6.07 17.36 19.03
N LEU A 292 -6.92 17.56 18.02
CA LEU A 292 -8.27 16.98 17.88
C LEU A 292 -8.43 16.29 16.52
N VAL A 293 -9.26 15.26 16.47
CA VAL A 293 -9.64 14.50 15.26
C VAL A 293 -11.16 14.40 15.22
N ASP A 294 -11.76 14.53 14.05
CA ASP A 294 -13.23 14.43 13.87
C ASP A 294 -13.59 13.77 12.55
N VAL A 295 -13.44 12.45 12.48
CA VAL A 295 -13.56 11.72 11.21
C VAL A 295 -14.98 11.80 10.63
N PHE A 296 -16.01 11.80 11.48
CA PHE A 296 -17.41 11.86 11.07
C PHE A 296 -17.78 13.22 10.45
N ALA A 297 -17.42 14.33 11.12
CA ALA A 297 -17.73 15.66 10.63
C ALA A 297 -16.98 15.95 9.32
N GLU A 298 -15.69 15.59 9.24
CA GLU A 298 -14.92 15.78 8.01
C GLU A 298 -15.46 14.91 6.86
N THR A 299 -15.94 13.68 7.15
CA THR A 299 -16.59 12.83 6.14
C THR A 299 -17.89 13.45 5.62
N THR A 300 -18.70 14.02 6.51
CA THR A 300 -19.92 14.75 6.15
C THR A 300 -19.61 15.94 5.23
N SER A 301 -18.57 16.71 5.59
CA SER A 301 -18.12 17.87 4.83
C SER A 301 -17.73 17.48 3.39
N ILE A 302 -16.80 16.53 3.22
CA ILE A 302 -16.31 16.14 1.88
C ILE A 302 -17.39 15.47 1.02
N LYS A 303 -18.33 14.73 1.63
CA LYS A 303 -19.49 14.14 0.92
C LYS A 303 -20.47 15.20 0.41
N SER A 304 -20.50 16.38 1.06
CA SER A 304 -21.31 17.50 0.62
C SER A 304 -20.71 18.19 -0.62
N GLU A 305 -19.41 18.07 -0.85
CA GLU A 305 -18.71 18.71 -1.98
C GLU A 305 -18.50 17.77 -3.17
N ARG A 306 -18.49 16.45 -2.95
CA ARG A 306 -18.52 15.43 -4.02
C ARG A 306 -19.26 14.18 -3.56
N VAL A 307 -20.07 13.63 -4.45
CA VAL A 307 -20.85 12.40 -4.21
C VAL A 307 -19.97 11.25 -3.69
N ASN A 308 -20.51 10.48 -2.74
CA ASN A 308 -19.96 9.19 -2.29
C ASN A 308 -18.48 9.20 -1.88
N MET A 309 -17.92 10.35 -1.47
CA MET A 309 -16.58 10.40 -0.89
C MET A 309 -16.50 9.44 0.30
N VAL A 310 -15.49 8.56 0.33
CA VAL A 310 -15.47 7.35 1.18
C VAL A 310 -16.70 6.48 0.89
N ASP A 311 -16.53 5.55 -0.03
CA ASP A 311 -17.63 4.91 -0.77
C ASP A 311 -18.21 3.68 -0.06
N ASN A 312 -17.48 3.11 0.90
CA ASN A 312 -17.97 1.98 1.70
C ASN A 312 -17.46 1.99 3.14
N LYS A 313 -18.09 1.15 3.99
CA LYS A 313 -17.77 1.03 5.41
C LYS A 313 -16.34 0.54 5.68
N GLN A 314 -15.77 -0.30 4.82
CA GLN A 314 -14.39 -0.76 4.97
C GLN A 314 -13.41 0.40 4.79
N GLN A 315 -13.66 1.30 3.84
CA GLN A 315 -12.86 2.51 3.64
C GLN A 315 -12.96 3.48 4.81
N TYR A 316 -14.14 3.61 5.42
CA TYR A 316 -14.35 4.43 6.62
C TYR A 316 -13.61 3.86 7.83
N LEU A 317 -13.73 2.54 8.09
CA LEU A 317 -12.94 1.83 9.10
C LEU A 317 -11.43 1.97 8.88
N PHE A 318 -10.99 1.76 7.63
CA PHE A 318 -9.57 1.85 7.28
C PHE A 318 -9.02 3.26 7.51
N ALA A 319 -9.79 4.32 7.25
CA ALA A 319 -9.40 5.69 7.54
C ALA A 319 -9.10 5.91 9.04
N HIS A 320 -9.94 5.35 9.92
CA HIS A 320 -9.74 5.44 11.38
C HIS A 320 -8.45 4.73 11.81
N LEU A 321 -8.23 3.51 11.33
CA LEU A 321 -7.04 2.74 11.67
C LEU A 321 -5.77 3.39 11.12
N ALA A 322 -5.80 3.91 9.88
CA ALA A 322 -4.68 4.65 9.31
C ALA A 322 -4.34 5.92 10.11
N LEU A 323 -5.36 6.63 10.63
CA LEU A 323 -5.17 7.79 11.50
C LEU A 323 -4.56 7.40 12.85
N VAL A 324 -5.02 6.29 13.47
CA VAL A 324 -4.41 5.76 14.70
C VAL A 324 -2.92 5.48 14.48
N GLU A 325 -2.57 4.75 13.41
CA GLU A 325 -1.17 4.45 13.13
C GLU A 325 -0.36 5.71 12.79
N CYS A 326 -0.91 6.67 12.03
CA CYS A 326 -0.22 7.93 11.73
C CYS A 326 0.08 8.77 12.98
N LEU A 327 -0.90 8.91 13.88
CA LEU A 327 -0.86 9.86 14.99
C LEU A 327 -0.15 9.32 16.23
N LEU A 328 -0.22 8.01 16.46
CA LEU A 328 0.18 7.41 17.74
C LEU A 328 1.38 6.49 17.59
N SER A 329 1.89 6.25 16.37
CA SER A 329 3.10 5.45 16.15
C SER A 329 4.38 6.18 16.49
N THR A 330 5.20 5.52 17.31
CA THR A 330 6.57 5.97 17.60
C THR A 330 7.38 5.99 16.29
N PRO A 331 8.06 7.09 15.96
CA PRO A 331 8.93 7.14 14.80
C PRO A 331 10.09 6.13 14.95
N THR A 332 10.15 5.15 14.05
CA THR A 332 11.18 4.10 14.04
C THR A 332 12.14 4.20 12.86
N THR A 333 11.95 5.19 11.97
CA THR A 333 12.84 5.42 10.82
C THR A 333 14.12 6.14 11.25
N LEU A 334 15.27 5.57 10.92
CA LEU A 334 16.57 6.16 11.22
C LEU A 334 17.28 6.65 9.94
N PRO A 335 17.80 7.89 9.92
CA PRO A 335 18.67 8.31 8.84
C PRO A 335 20.02 7.60 8.94
N CYS A 336 20.46 7.00 7.84
CA CYS A 336 21.85 6.57 7.69
C CYS A 336 22.74 7.81 7.47
N ASN A 337 23.29 8.36 8.55
CA ASN A 337 24.25 9.47 8.62
C ASN A 337 25.00 9.42 9.97
N GLU A 338 25.78 10.44 10.32
CA GLU A 338 26.65 10.45 11.50
C GLU A 338 25.92 10.22 12.84
N ILE A 339 24.63 10.56 12.93
CA ILE A 339 23.83 10.37 14.15
C ILE A 339 23.28 8.95 14.32
N LEU A 340 23.46 8.06 13.34
CA LEU A 340 22.89 6.71 13.33
C LEU A 340 23.27 5.91 14.58
N LEU A 341 24.55 5.92 14.96
CA LEU A 341 25.05 5.16 16.11
C LEU A 341 24.45 5.64 17.43
N THR A 342 24.30 6.96 17.59
CA THR A 342 23.68 7.57 18.77
C THR A 342 22.21 7.18 18.85
N ARG A 343 21.47 7.28 17.73
CA ARG A 343 20.06 6.87 17.69
C ARG A 343 19.85 5.39 17.95
N ILE A 344 20.74 4.51 17.46
CA ILE A 344 20.67 3.07 17.78
C ILE A 344 20.80 2.84 19.29
N LYS A 345 21.71 3.54 19.98
CA LYS A 345 21.85 3.42 21.44
C LYS A 345 20.59 3.88 22.18
N GLU A 346 19.98 4.97 21.74
CA GLU A 346 18.72 5.47 22.31
C GLU A 346 17.58 4.46 22.12
N LEU A 347 17.42 3.90 20.90
CA LEU A 347 16.36 2.93 20.62
C LEU A 347 16.56 1.61 21.37
N LYS A 348 17.80 1.20 21.64
CA LYS A 348 18.08 -0.01 22.46
C LYS A 348 17.47 0.10 23.85
N ASN A 349 17.45 1.28 24.45
CA ASN A 349 16.81 1.50 25.75
C ASN A 349 15.28 1.38 25.69
N GLN A 350 14.70 1.46 24.49
CA GLN A 350 13.26 1.37 24.25
C GLN A 350 12.83 0.02 23.66
N LEU A 351 13.76 -0.95 23.53
CA LEU A 351 13.52 -2.19 22.80
C LEU A 351 12.31 -2.99 23.34
N SER A 352 12.19 -3.11 24.67
CA SER A 352 11.04 -3.81 25.30
C SER A 352 9.72 -3.15 24.90
N MET A 353 9.62 -1.82 25.04
CA MET A 353 8.41 -1.07 24.67
C MET A 353 8.09 -1.21 23.18
N GLN A 354 9.10 -1.26 22.32
CA GLN A 354 8.90 -1.47 20.87
C GLN A 354 8.43 -2.90 20.57
N GLN A 355 8.94 -3.92 21.26
CA GLN A 355 8.49 -5.30 21.14
C GLN A 355 7.05 -5.46 21.64
N ASP A 356 6.72 -4.89 22.79
CA ASP A 356 5.36 -4.90 23.35
C ASP A 356 4.38 -4.22 22.38
N ARG A 357 4.82 -3.13 21.74
CA ARG A 357 4.01 -2.43 20.75
C ARG A 357 3.66 -3.31 19.54
N LEU A 358 4.57 -4.17 19.07
CA LEU A 358 4.28 -5.09 17.96
C LEU A 358 3.14 -6.06 18.32
N GLN A 359 3.05 -6.47 19.59
CA GLN A 359 1.94 -7.30 20.07
C GLN A 359 0.66 -6.48 20.26
N ASN A 360 0.77 -5.26 20.80
CA ASN A 360 -0.35 -4.40 21.12
C ASN A 360 -1.08 -3.81 19.89
N ILE A 361 -0.49 -3.86 18.69
CA ILE A 361 -1.16 -3.42 17.45
C ILE A 361 -1.91 -4.55 16.74
N ALA A 362 -1.82 -5.80 17.20
CA ALA A 362 -2.43 -6.96 16.53
C ALA A 362 -3.96 -6.84 16.37
N TRP A 363 -4.64 -6.12 17.27
CA TRP A 363 -6.07 -5.87 17.16
C TRP A 363 -6.45 -5.02 15.92
N GLN A 364 -5.54 -4.16 15.43
CA GLN A 364 -5.77 -3.33 14.24
C GLN A 364 -5.86 -4.22 12.99
N ASP A 365 -4.93 -5.17 12.87
CA ASP A 365 -4.93 -6.17 11.81
C ASP A 365 -6.18 -7.05 11.89
N GLU A 366 -6.57 -7.47 13.09
CA GLU A 366 -7.79 -8.26 13.28
C GLU A 366 -9.06 -7.50 12.88
N ALA A 367 -9.14 -6.21 13.21
CA ALA A 367 -10.27 -5.35 12.82
C ALA A 367 -10.43 -5.23 11.30
N LEU A 368 -9.32 -5.14 10.55
CA LEU A 368 -9.38 -5.13 9.08
C LEU A 368 -9.74 -6.51 8.49
N ARG A 369 -9.29 -7.59 9.14
CA ARG A 369 -9.46 -8.96 8.65
C ARG A 369 -10.79 -9.60 9.00
N LEU A 370 -11.50 -9.19 10.06
CA LEU A 370 -12.85 -9.70 10.39
C LEU A 370 -13.87 -9.53 9.24
N VAL A 371 -13.55 -8.69 8.27
CA VAL A 371 -14.38 -8.48 7.07
C VAL A 371 -14.03 -9.45 5.92
N ALA A 372 -12.96 -10.24 6.03
CA ALA A 372 -12.56 -11.29 5.11
C ALA A 372 -12.83 -12.67 5.75
N SER A 373 -13.62 -13.52 5.09
CA SER A 373 -14.01 -14.84 5.62
C SER A 373 -12.80 -15.78 5.74
N PRO A 374 -12.42 -16.28 6.93
CA PRO A 374 -11.39 -17.32 7.04
C PRO A 374 -11.96 -18.65 6.55
N THR A 375 -11.21 -19.36 5.70
CA THR A 375 -11.53 -20.77 5.37
C THR A 375 -10.68 -21.64 6.26
N GLN A 376 -11.29 -22.41 7.16
CA GLN A 376 -10.58 -23.31 8.06
C GLN A 376 -9.81 -24.38 7.26
N LEU A 377 -8.54 -24.62 7.60
CA LEU A 377 -7.76 -25.69 6.95
C LEU A 377 -8.31 -27.08 7.33
N SER A 378 -8.34 -27.98 6.34
CA SER A 378 -8.64 -29.40 6.55
C SER A 378 -7.60 -30.05 7.47
N GLU A 379 -7.95 -31.16 8.12
CA GLU A 379 -7.00 -31.90 8.96
C GLU A 379 -5.77 -32.38 8.18
N ARG A 380 -5.96 -32.79 6.92
CA ARG A 380 -4.86 -33.17 6.02
C ARG A 380 -3.91 -32.00 5.75
N ASN A 381 -4.44 -30.80 5.53
CA ASN A 381 -3.63 -29.60 5.33
C ASN A 381 -2.96 -29.12 6.63
N ARG A 382 -3.60 -29.28 7.79
CA ARG A 382 -2.96 -29.03 9.09
C ARG A 382 -1.72 -29.91 9.28
N ALA A 383 -1.78 -31.19 8.89
CA ALA A 383 -0.63 -32.10 8.91
C ALA A 383 0.50 -31.75 7.92
N LYS A 384 0.27 -30.83 6.97
CA LYS A 384 1.31 -30.28 6.08
C LYS A 384 2.11 -29.12 6.71
N ASN A 385 1.87 -28.81 7.99
CA ASN A 385 2.61 -27.79 8.74
C ASN A 385 3.49 -28.46 9.80
N ARG A 386 4.76 -28.05 9.91
CA ARG A 386 5.68 -28.54 10.94
C ARG A 386 5.25 -28.10 12.35
N PHE A 387 4.75 -26.87 12.44
CA PHE A 387 4.25 -26.25 13.67
C PHE A 387 2.78 -25.82 13.48
N PRO A 388 1.82 -26.74 13.67
CA PRO A 388 0.40 -26.45 13.49
C PRO A 388 -0.12 -25.29 14.35
N GLU A 389 0.52 -25.01 15.49
CA GLU A 389 0.21 -23.88 16.37
C GLU A 389 0.55 -22.51 15.75
N LEU A 390 1.46 -22.47 14.77
CA LEU A 390 1.80 -21.27 14.02
C LEU A 390 0.85 -21.05 12.83
N ILE A 391 -0.08 -21.98 12.58
CA ILE A 391 -1.13 -21.81 11.58
C ILE A 391 -2.02 -20.67 12.05
N SER A 392 -1.81 -19.52 11.46
CA SER A 392 -2.86 -18.52 11.39
C SER A 392 -3.74 -18.90 10.22
N ASP A 393 -4.95 -19.43 10.50
CA ASP A 393 -6.06 -19.63 9.52
C ASP A 393 -6.45 -18.30 8.80
N LYS A 394 -5.72 -17.21 9.07
CA LYS A 394 -5.97 -15.81 8.73
C LYS A 394 -4.91 -15.19 7.79
N VAL A 395 -4.05 -15.98 7.14
CA VAL A 395 -2.94 -15.47 6.28
C VAL A 395 -3.18 -15.79 4.79
N SER A 396 -2.71 -14.88 3.92
CA SER A 396 -2.63 -15.08 2.47
C SER A 396 -1.86 -16.36 2.16
N ARG A 397 -2.58 -17.43 1.83
CA ARG A 397 -2.01 -18.72 1.44
C ARG A 397 -1.74 -18.73 -0.06
N ILE A 398 -0.68 -19.43 -0.46
CA ILE A 398 -0.49 -19.78 -1.86
C ILE A 398 -1.49 -20.87 -2.26
N TYR A 399 -1.90 -20.86 -3.53
CA TYR A 399 -2.73 -21.90 -4.13
C TYR A 399 -1.96 -22.53 -5.27
N LEU A 400 -1.69 -23.83 -5.13
CA LEU A 400 -1.12 -24.65 -6.19
C LEU A 400 -2.24 -25.23 -7.04
N LYS A 401 -1.94 -25.60 -8.27
CA LYS A 401 -2.84 -26.44 -9.07
C LYS A 401 -2.94 -27.80 -8.40
N ARG A 402 -4.16 -28.30 -8.26
CA ARG A 402 -4.41 -29.62 -7.67
C ARG A 402 -3.73 -30.71 -8.51
N TYR A 403 -2.97 -31.54 -7.82
CA TYR A 403 -2.35 -32.73 -8.41
C TYR A 403 -2.26 -33.88 -7.39
N PRO A 404 -2.90 -35.03 -7.67
CA PRO A 404 -3.84 -35.26 -8.77
C PRO A 404 -5.03 -34.30 -8.73
N THR A 405 -5.73 -34.07 -9.85
CA THR A 405 -6.88 -33.15 -9.89
C THR A 405 -8.01 -33.54 -8.93
N SER A 406 -8.06 -34.82 -8.52
CA SER A 406 -9.00 -35.36 -7.54
C SER A 406 -8.60 -35.13 -6.08
N ASP A 407 -7.35 -34.73 -5.80
CA ASP A 407 -6.89 -34.47 -4.44
C ASP A 407 -7.19 -33.01 -4.06
N GLU A 408 -8.23 -32.82 -3.25
CA GLU A 408 -8.70 -31.50 -2.83
C GLU A 408 -7.73 -30.75 -1.92
N ASP A 409 -6.79 -31.45 -1.27
CA ASP A 409 -5.82 -30.89 -0.34
C ASP A 409 -4.44 -30.65 -0.99
N SER A 410 -4.27 -31.06 -2.25
CA SER A 410 -3.04 -30.86 -3.01
C SER A 410 -2.84 -29.41 -3.49
N ASP A 411 -3.81 -28.52 -3.31
CA ASP A 411 -3.63 -27.09 -3.63
C ASP A 411 -2.91 -26.30 -2.53
N TYR A 412 -2.60 -26.93 -1.39
CA TYR A 412 -2.03 -26.26 -0.22
C TYR A 412 -0.60 -26.68 0.11
N LEU A 413 0.21 -25.66 0.46
CA LEU A 413 1.51 -25.78 1.12
C LEU A 413 1.68 -24.59 2.07
N SER A 414 2.38 -24.80 3.20
CA SER A 414 2.62 -23.75 4.19
C SER A 414 3.66 -22.74 3.69
N ALA A 415 3.19 -21.71 2.99
CA ALA A 415 4.04 -20.65 2.44
C ALA A 415 3.27 -19.33 2.34
N VAL A 416 3.98 -18.22 2.55
CA VAL A 416 3.41 -16.87 2.52
C VAL A 416 4.27 -15.94 1.66
N TYR A 417 3.61 -15.13 0.84
CA TYR A 417 4.31 -14.09 0.09
C TYR A 417 4.77 -12.98 1.04
N VAL A 418 5.96 -12.47 0.78
CA VAL A 418 6.54 -11.33 1.48
C VAL A 418 7.04 -10.33 0.45
N ASP A 419 6.61 -9.08 0.59
CA ASP A 419 7.02 -8.00 -0.29
C ASP A 419 8.49 -7.65 -0.09
N GLY A 420 9.17 -7.33 -1.19
CA GLY A 420 10.50 -6.73 -1.16
C GLY A 420 10.43 -5.21 -1.09
N VAL A 421 11.59 -4.55 -1.12
CA VAL A 421 11.63 -3.07 -1.15
C VAL A 421 11.00 -2.50 -2.43
N LYS A 422 11.18 -3.19 -3.57
CA LYS A 422 10.80 -2.70 -4.90
C LYS A 422 9.66 -3.47 -5.57
N LEU A 423 9.38 -4.68 -5.11
CA LEU A 423 8.50 -5.64 -5.78
C LEU A 423 7.57 -6.25 -4.75
N GLN A 424 6.28 -6.32 -5.08
CA GLN A 424 5.34 -7.15 -4.31
C GLN A 424 5.61 -8.62 -4.56
N ASN A 425 5.29 -9.47 -3.59
CA ASN A 425 5.45 -10.92 -3.66
C ASN A 425 6.88 -11.37 -4.05
N HIS A 426 7.90 -10.56 -3.72
CA HIS A 426 9.28 -10.79 -4.15
C HIS A 426 9.87 -12.04 -3.50
N TYR A 427 9.47 -12.32 -2.25
CA TYR A 427 9.90 -13.49 -1.50
C TYR A 427 8.71 -14.39 -1.21
N LEU A 428 9.02 -15.67 -1.04
CA LEU A 428 8.10 -16.65 -0.51
C LEU A 428 8.75 -17.28 0.72
N ALA A 429 8.24 -16.95 1.90
CA ALA A 429 8.70 -17.52 3.16
C ALA A 429 7.96 -18.83 3.41
N THR A 430 8.70 -19.92 3.60
CA THR A 430 8.12 -21.24 3.86
C THR A 430 9.05 -22.04 4.76
N GLN A 431 8.48 -23.01 5.48
CA GLN A 431 9.25 -23.95 6.29
C GLN A 431 10.14 -24.83 5.41
N LEU A 432 11.18 -25.42 6.01
CA LEU A 432 11.89 -26.53 5.39
C LEU A 432 10.86 -27.63 5.02
N PRO A 433 10.98 -28.27 3.84
CA PRO A 433 10.06 -29.34 3.46
C PRO A 433 10.12 -30.51 4.44
N MET A 434 8.97 -31.15 4.64
CA MET A 434 8.84 -32.39 5.39
C MET A 434 8.83 -33.58 4.42
N PRO A 435 9.11 -34.81 4.88
CA PRO A 435 8.96 -36.01 4.05
C PRO A 435 7.61 -36.10 3.34
N SER A 436 6.53 -35.64 3.99
CA SER A 436 5.18 -35.61 3.43
C SER A 436 4.90 -34.47 2.44
N THR A 437 5.71 -33.41 2.44
CA THR A 437 5.48 -32.19 1.64
C THR A 437 6.57 -31.89 0.61
N ILE A 438 7.65 -32.66 0.55
CA ILE A 438 8.77 -32.43 -0.39
C ILE A 438 8.34 -32.42 -1.86
N ASN A 439 7.37 -33.26 -2.23
CA ASN A 439 6.84 -33.29 -3.60
C ASN A 439 5.98 -32.05 -3.91
N ASP A 440 5.15 -31.62 -2.95
CA ASP A 440 4.36 -30.39 -3.05
C ASP A 440 5.28 -29.15 -3.12
N PHE A 441 6.39 -29.17 -2.38
CA PHE A 441 7.42 -28.13 -2.44
C PHE A 441 8.01 -28.01 -3.86
N TRP A 442 8.46 -29.11 -4.46
CA TRP A 442 8.99 -29.06 -5.84
C TRP A 442 7.93 -28.69 -6.87
N ARG A 443 6.66 -29.07 -6.65
CA ARG A 443 5.54 -28.58 -7.47
C ARG A 443 5.39 -27.06 -7.36
N MET A 444 5.45 -26.50 -6.16
CA MET A 444 5.44 -25.05 -5.93
C MET A 444 6.60 -24.35 -6.65
N ILE A 445 7.82 -24.88 -6.55
CA ILE A 445 9.01 -24.35 -7.23
C ILE A 445 8.81 -24.28 -8.75
N ALA A 446 8.20 -25.32 -9.34
CA ALA A 446 7.85 -25.33 -10.76
C ALA A 446 6.72 -24.33 -11.06
N GLU A 447 5.56 -24.42 -10.40
CA GLU A 447 4.40 -23.59 -10.72
C GLU A 447 4.66 -22.08 -10.57
N LEU A 448 5.41 -21.69 -9.54
CA LEU A 448 5.77 -20.30 -9.26
C LEU A 448 7.04 -19.84 -9.98
N LYS A 449 7.66 -20.70 -10.81
CA LYS A 449 8.88 -20.40 -11.58
C LYS A 449 10.03 -19.88 -10.70
N VAL A 450 10.25 -20.53 -9.56
CA VAL A 450 11.28 -20.15 -8.60
C VAL A 450 12.67 -20.53 -9.13
N GLU A 451 13.56 -19.55 -9.27
CA GLU A 451 14.93 -19.78 -9.76
C GLU A 451 15.98 -19.67 -8.65
N LEU A 452 15.59 -19.17 -7.47
CA LEU A 452 16.48 -19.02 -6.31
C LEU A 452 15.80 -19.51 -5.03
N ILE A 453 16.47 -20.41 -4.34
CA ILE A 453 16.10 -20.92 -3.02
C ILE A 453 17.21 -20.55 -2.03
N LEU A 454 16.85 -19.85 -0.95
CA LEU A 454 17.74 -19.47 0.14
C LEU A 454 17.41 -20.33 1.36
N MET A 455 18.32 -21.21 1.73
CA MET A 455 18.23 -21.98 2.97
C MET A 455 19.04 -21.28 4.05
N LEU A 456 18.34 -20.78 5.06
CA LEU A 456 18.97 -20.09 6.19
C LEU A 456 19.68 -21.05 7.13
N GLN A 457 19.24 -22.31 7.19
CA GLN A 457 19.82 -23.40 7.96
C GLN A 457 19.79 -24.68 7.12
N SER A 458 20.79 -25.55 7.25
CA SER A 458 20.69 -26.91 6.73
C SER A 458 19.66 -27.73 7.53
N PRO A 459 18.99 -28.74 6.92
CA PRO A 459 18.02 -29.58 7.63
C PRO A 459 18.65 -30.27 8.85
N ASP A 460 17.92 -30.31 9.95
CA ASP A 460 18.32 -31.09 11.13
C ASP A 460 17.94 -32.55 10.92
N PHE A 461 18.89 -33.39 10.55
CA PHE A 461 18.64 -34.82 10.30
C PHE A 461 18.35 -35.62 11.58
N GLN A 462 18.44 -35.02 12.78
CA GLN A 462 17.96 -35.63 14.01
C GLN A 462 16.45 -35.42 14.20
N ASP A 463 15.87 -34.41 13.54
CA ASP A 463 14.44 -34.15 13.51
C ASP A 463 13.78 -34.98 12.39
N LEU A 464 12.93 -35.94 12.78
CA LEU A 464 12.20 -36.82 11.85
C LEU A 464 11.25 -36.06 10.91
N THR A 465 10.90 -34.82 11.25
CA THR A 465 10.08 -33.97 10.39
C THR A 465 10.91 -33.30 9.30
N CYS A 466 12.24 -33.29 9.38
CA CYS A 466 13.14 -32.75 8.35
C CYS A 466 13.52 -33.79 7.29
N CYS A 467 13.83 -33.33 6.09
CA CYS A 467 14.33 -34.18 5.00
C CYS A 467 15.32 -33.41 4.14
N ALA A 468 16.13 -34.15 3.36
CA ALA A 468 16.98 -33.54 2.35
C ALA A 468 16.10 -32.98 1.21
N ILE A 469 16.32 -31.72 0.84
CA ILE A 469 15.56 -31.08 -0.26
C ILE A 469 15.95 -31.66 -1.62
N VAL A 470 17.24 -31.97 -1.76
CA VAL A 470 17.82 -32.67 -2.90
C VAL A 470 18.30 -34.03 -2.40
N PRO A 471 17.75 -35.15 -2.91
CA PRO A 471 18.21 -36.49 -2.58
C PRO A 471 19.69 -36.71 -2.95
N ALA A 472 20.31 -37.77 -2.45
CA ALA A 472 21.69 -38.12 -2.79
C ALA A 472 21.90 -38.53 -4.25
N SER A 473 20.83 -38.73 -5.03
CA SER A 473 20.88 -39.02 -6.46
C SER A 473 21.09 -37.74 -7.27
N ASP A 474 21.90 -37.82 -8.33
CA ASP A 474 22.10 -36.70 -9.27
C ASP A 474 20.84 -36.35 -10.09
N GLU A 475 19.82 -37.22 -10.07
CA GLU A 475 18.53 -37.03 -10.74
C GLU A 475 17.38 -37.62 -9.91
N PHE A 476 16.25 -36.91 -9.84
CA PHE A 476 15.07 -37.35 -9.12
C PHE A 476 13.77 -36.77 -9.69
N ASN A 477 12.65 -37.47 -9.44
CA ASN A 477 11.32 -37.11 -9.93
C ASN A 477 10.35 -36.86 -8.76
N PRO A 478 10.11 -35.59 -8.37
CA PRO A 478 9.15 -35.26 -7.31
C PRO A 478 7.71 -35.64 -7.66
N THR A 479 7.37 -35.55 -8.94
CA THR A 479 6.09 -35.98 -9.51
C THR A 479 6.36 -36.65 -10.86
N PRO A 480 5.41 -37.44 -11.41
CA PRO A 480 5.59 -38.10 -12.71
C PRO A 480 5.92 -37.17 -13.89
N TYR A 481 5.62 -35.87 -13.77
CA TYR A 481 5.85 -34.88 -14.83
C TYR A 481 7.02 -33.93 -14.54
N LEU A 482 7.58 -33.95 -13.33
CA LEU A 482 8.75 -33.14 -12.97
C LEU A 482 10.01 -34.00 -12.93
N ASN A 483 11.07 -33.50 -13.56
CA ASN A 483 12.40 -34.09 -13.46
C ASN A 483 13.40 -33.04 -13.01
N VAL A 484 14.19 -33.34 -11.99
CA VAL A 484 15.19 -32.43 -11.42
C VAL A 484 16.55 -33.09 -11.47
N ILE A 485 17.52 -32.40 -12.09
CA ILE A 485 18.87 -32.91 -12.31
C ILE A 485 19.88 -31.97 -11.67
N VAL A 486 20.76 -32.50 -10.83
CA VAL A 486 21.89 -31.78 -10.24
C VAL A 486 22.94 -31.50 -11.32
N LYS A 487 23.42 -30.26 -11.38
CA LYS A 487 24.40 -29.82 -12.39
C LYS A 487 25.74 -29.42 -11.80
N GLU A 488 25.72 -28.71 -10.69
CA GLU A 488 26.92 -28.17 -10.07
C GLU A 488 26.71 -28.05 -8.57
N ASN A 489 27.74 -28.37 -7.80
CA ASN A 489 27.81 -28.11 -6.37
C ASN A 489 29.11 -27.36 -6.09
N ALA A 490 29.04 -26.35 -5.24
CA ALA A 490 30.19 -25.58 -4.80
C ALA A 490 30.09 -25.30 -3.30
N GLU A 491 31.20 -25.43 -2.58
CA GLU A 491 31.33 -24.99 -1.21
C GLU A 491 32.08 -23.66 -1.18
N LEU A 492 31.51 -22.67 -0.52
CA LEU A 492 32.12 -21.37 -0.31
C LEU A 492 32.25 -21.11 1.19
N GLU A 493 32.99 -20.05 1.54
CA GLU A 493 33.39 -19.74 2.91
C GLU A 493 32.22 -19.78 3.92
N TYR A 494 31.06 -19.24 3.55
CA TYR A 494 29.91 -19.07 4.46
C TYR A 494 28.63 -19.78 4.00
N TYR A 495 28.65 -20.39 2.82
CA TYR A 495 27.47 -21.03 2.24
C TYR A 495 27.85 -22.05 1.18
N THR A 496 26.96 -23.01 0.93
CA THR A 496 27.04 -23.91 -0.23
C THR A 496 26.14 -23.39 -1.34
N SER A 497 26.50 -23.71 -2.58
CA SER A 497 25.71 -23.40 -3.77
C SER A 497 25.48 -24.68 -4.56
N GLN A 498 24.22 -24.96 -4.89
CA GLN A 498 23.84 -26.10 -5.72
C GLN A 498 22.97 -25.62 -6.88
N LYS A 499 23.40 -25.93 -8.11
CA LYS A 499 22.64 -25.62 -9.33
C LYS A 499 21.94 -26.85 -9.85
N LEU A 500 20.66 -26.68 -10.17
CA LEU A 500 19.76 -27.73 -10.62
C LEU A 500 19.12 -27.32 -11.94
N LEU A 501 18.76 -28.32 -12.75
CA LEU A 501 17.90 -28.17 -13.92
C LEU A 501 16.57 -28.87 -13.63
N LEU A 502 15.50 -28.09 -13.54
CA LEU A 502 14.13 -28.59 -13.46
C LEU A 502 13.53 -28.63 -14.87
N ILE A 503 12.93 -29.77 -15.22
CA ILE A 503 12.23 -30.02 -16.47
C ILE A 503 10.78 -30.34 -16.14
N ASP A 504 9.87 -29.47 -16.56
CA ASP A 504 8.42 -29.66 -16.44
C ASP A 504 7.85 -30.19 -17.75
N ASN A 505 7.43 -31.46 -17.74
CA ASN A 505 6.86 -32.17 -18.89
C ASN A 505 5.33 -32.06 -18.98
N SER A 506 4.68 -31.31 -18.08
CA SER A 506 3.24 -31.03 -18.18
C SER A 506 2.91 -30.02 -19.28
N GLU A 507 3.87 -29.15 -19.63
CA GLU A 507 3.79 -28.19 -20.73
C GLU A 507 4.33 -28.79 -22.05
N LYS A 508 3.82 -28.31 -23.19
CA LYS A 508 4.33 -28.68 -24.54
C LYS A 508 4.72 -27.41 -25.31
N PRO A 509 6.00 -27.20 -25.65
CA PRO A 509 7.17 -28.04 -25.34
C PRO A 509 7.49 -28.06 -23.83
N SER A 510 8.21 -29.08 -23.37
CA SER A 510 8.63 -29.17 -21.96
C SER A 510 9.40 -27.92 -21.54
N ARG A 511 9.07 -27.37 -20.38
CA ARG A 511 9.70 -26.17 -19.86
C ARG A 511 10.96 -26.53 -19.08
N LYS A 512 12.07 -25.85 -19.36
CA LYS A 512 13.34 -26.00 -18.64
C LYS A 512 13.59 -24.76 -17.79
N GLN A 513 14.02 -24.97 -16.55
CA GLN A 513 14.27 -23.91 -15.58
C GLN A 513 15.52 -24.26 -14.77
N PHE A 514 16.45 -23.31 -14.68
CA PHE A 514 17.61 -23.46 -13.80
C PHE A 514 17.26 -22.92 -12.41
N ILE A 515 17.68 -23.65 -11.39
CA ILE A 515 17.40 -23.31 -9.99
C ILE A 515 18.73 -23.30 -9.25
N THR A 516 18.99 -22.24 -8.49
CA THR A 516 20.13 -22.17 -7.59
C THR A 516 19.64 -22.26 -6.15
N ILE A 517 20.17 -23.22 -5.40
CA ILE A 517 20.02 -23.31 -3.95
C ILE A 517 21.27 -22.73 -3.32
N LEU A 518 21.11 -21.72 -2.46
CA LEU A 518 22.16 -21.27 -1.56
C LEU A 518 21.81 -21.69 -0.14
N CYS A 519 22.71 -22.41 0.53
CA CYS A 519 22.50 -22.84 1.92
C CYS A 519 23.59 -22.27 2.81
N LEU A 520 23.19 -21.53 3.84
CA LEU A 520 24.09 -21.04 4.88
C LEU A 520 24.67 -22.19 5.69
N THR A 521 25.97 -22.12 5.97
CA THR A 521 26.69 -23.17 6.71
C THR A 521 26.89 -22.83 8.19
N GLU A 522 26.94 -21.55 8.55
CA GLU A 522 27.22 -21.13 9.93
C GLU A 522 25.98 -21.01 10.83
N TRP A 523 24.78 -20.93 10.25
CA TRP A 523 23.56 -20.99 11.05
C TRP A 523 23.22 -22.45 11.32
N LYS A 524 23.47 -22.87 12.56
CA LYS A 524 23.32 -24.28 12.96
C LYS A 524 21.88 -24.78 12.74
N PRO A 525 21.70 -26.07 12.38
CA PRO A 525 20.39 -26.71 12.33
C PRO A 525 19.69 -26.72 13.68
N GLY A 526 18.36 -26.78 13.65
CA GLY A 526 17.53 -26.94 14.84
C GLY A 526 16.91 -25.64 15.35
N ARG A 527 15.99 -25.81 16.31
CA ARG A 527 15.21 -24.72 16.89
C ARG A 527 16.10 -23.87 17.79
N ASP A 528 15.78 -22.58 17.87
CA ASP A 528 16.37 -21.61 18.80
C ASP A 528 17.90 -21.45 18.69
N GLN A 529 18.48 -21.82 17.54
CA GLN A 529 19.89 -21.59 17.28
C GLN A 529 20.16 -20.10 17.05
N PRO A 530 21.23 -19.54 17.66
CA PRO A 530 21.57 -18.14 17.48
C PRO A 530 21.90 -17.85 16.01
N PRO A 531 21.56 -16.65 15.52
CA PRO A 531 21.93 -16.25 14.17
C PRO A 531 23.46 -16.21 14.02
N PRO A 532 23.98 -16.45 12.81
CA PRO A 532 25.41 -16.38 12.55
C PRO A 532 25.93 -14.94 12.67
N PRO A 533 27.26 -14.73 12.64
CA PRO A 533 27.84 -13.39 12.61
C PRO A 533 27.23 -12.52 11.50
N VAL A 534 27.10 -11.22 11.76
CA VAL A 534 26.45 -10.27 10.83
C VAL A 534 27.14 -10.27 9.45
N MET A 535 28.46 -10.38 9.42
CA MET A 535 29.23 -10.40 8.16
C MET A 535 28.93 -11.64 7.30
N THR A 536 28.65 -12.78 7.93
CA THR A 536 28.19 -14.00 7.26
C THR A 536 26.86 -13.75 6.55
N MET A 537 25.88 -13.14 7.24
CA MET A 537 24.59 -12.77 6.63
C MET A 537 24.72 -11.77 5.49
N VAL A 538 25.53 -10.72 5.67
CA VAL A 538 25.73 -9.70 4.64
C VAL A 538 26.36 -10.32 3.38
N THR A 539 27.35 -11.20 3.56
CA THR A 539 28.03 -11.87 2.43
C THR A 539 27.09 -12.81 1.69
N PHE A 540 26.29 -13.60 2.41
CA PHE A 540 25.27 -14.46 1.83
C PHE A 540 24.21 -13.68 1.05
N TRP A 541 23.70 -12.60 1.62
CA TRP A 541 22.75 -11.73 0.92
C TRP A 541 23.37 -11.13 -0.35
N GLN A 542 24.60 -10.63 -0.28
CA GLN A 542 25.29 -10.12 -1.47
C GLN A 542 25.46 -11.18 -2.57
N ALA A 543 25.70 -12.45 -2.19
CA ALA A 543 25.75 -13.55 -3.14
C ALA A 543 24.38 -13.81 -3.79
N ALA A 544 23.31 -13.84 -2.99
CA ALA A 544 21.94 -14.01 -3.48
C ALA A 544 21.53 -12.91 -4.49
N GLU A 545 21.88 -11.64 -4.23
CA GLU A 545 21.56 -10.52 -5.14
C GLU A 545 22.32 -10.58 -6.47
N ARG A 546 23.46 -11.27 -6.54
CA ARG A 546 24.22 -11.45 -7.78
C ARG A 546 23.65 -12.55 -8.69
N ILE A 547 22.75 -13.39 -8.17
CA ILE A 547 22.12 -14.44 -8.96
C ILE A 547 21.04 -13.82 -9.84
N ALA A 548 21.29 -13.84 -11.14
CA ALA A 548 20.30 -13.46 -12.15
C ALA A 548 19.09 -14.40 -12.05
N ARG A 549 17.89 -13.81 -12.00
CA ARG A 549 16.63 -14.52 -11.89
C ARG A 549 15.51 -13.76 -12.60
N GLY A 550 14.51 -14.49 -13.08
CA GLY A 550 13.30 -13.95 -13.69
C GLY A 550 12.30 -13.38 -12.68
N ASP A 551 11.04 -13.32 -13.09
CA ASP A 551 9.96 -12.69 -12.31
C ASP A 551 9.41 -13.59 -11.17
N GLY A 552 9.89 -14.82 -11.04
CA GLY A 552 9.49 -15.73 -9.96
C GLY A 552 9.99 -15.26 -8.59
N PRO A 553 9.30 -15.61 -7.49
CA PRO A 553 9.71 -15.22 -6.15
C PRO A 553 11.00 -15.94 -5.74
N THR A 554 11.75 -15.31 -4.83
CA THR A 554 12.85 -15.98 -4.13
C THR A 554 12.28 -16.74 -2.93
N VAL A 555 12.50 -18.05 -2.89
CA VAL A 555 12.02 -18.89 -1.78
C VAL A 555 13.04 -18.83 -0.64
N THR A 556 12.60 -18.51 0.57
CA THR A 556 13.45 -18.47 1.76
C THR A 556 12.96 -19.49 2.78
N LEU A 557 13.89 -20.35 3.24
CA LEU A 557 13.63 -21.52 4.07
C LEU A 557 14.35 -21.43 5.41
N CYS A 558 13.62 -21.72 6.48
CA CYS A 558 14.15 -22.09 7.80
C CYS A 558 13.26 -23.17 8.42
N GLN A 559 13.60 -23.69 9.61
CA GLN A 559 12.89 -24.82 10.22
C GLN A 559 11.38 -24.59 10.36
#